data_AF-A0A7W2X5W9-F1
#
_entry.id   AF-A0A7W2X5W9-F1
#
_cell.length_a   1.000
_cell.length_b   1.000
_cell.length_c   1.000
_cell.angle_alpha   90.00
_cell.angle_beta   90.00
_cell.angle_gamma   90.00
#
_symmetry.space_group_name_H-M   'P 1'
#
loop_
_entity.id
_entity.type
_entity.pdbx_description
1 polymer ?
#
loop_
_entity_poly.entity_id
_entity_poly.type
_entity_poly.pdbx_seq_one_letter_code
_entity_poly.pdbx_strand_id
1 'polypeptide(L)'
;MKKIYTAALLMAAVGVTACVSYAWNDKPDYIQSAEVRVTSYLTSDYGKTACNSTKINEQHRELGCVNKVKGKTFQYAVYSASQAPYAVSRPFYLEAINDNAKQSAEQGLMRYLQINTKAAG
;
A
#
# COMPACT_ATOMS: atom_id res chain seq x y z
N MET A 1 12.69 14.63 -58.83
CA MET A 1 11.25 14.73 -59.19
C MET A 1 10.46 15.16 -57.96
N LYS A 2 9.63 16.20 -58.13
CA LYS A 2 8.44 16.68 -57.36
C LYS A 2 8.49 16.56 -55.81
N LYS A 3 8.88 17.61 -55.08
CA LYS A 3 8.07 18.73 -54.54
C LYS A 3 6.84 18.31 -53.72
N ILE A 4 6.92 18.72 -52.46
CA ILE A 4 6.02 18.57 -51.30
C ILE A 4 4.77 19.46 -51.49
N TYR A 5 3.73 19.18 -50.69
CA TYR A 5 2.74 20.11 -50.08
C TYR A 5 1.27 19.83 -50.39
N THR A 6 0.55 19.24 -49.44
CA THR A 6 -0.80 19.63 -48.95
C THR A 6 -1.18 18.65 -47.82
N ALA A 7 -1.06 19.04 -46.55
CA ALA A 7 -2.09 19.75 -45.77
C ALA A 7 -3.41 18.96 -45.67
N ALA A 8 -3.54 18.14 -44.62
CA ALA A 8 -4.83 17.75 -44.07
C ALA A 8 -4.72 17.82 -42.55
N LEU A 9 -5.13 18.97 -42.03
CA LEU A 9 -5.33 19.28 -40.63
C LEU A 9 -6.55 18.47 -40.17
N LEU A 10 -6.34 17.34 -39.51
CA LEU A 10 -7.41 16.63 -38.80
C LEU A 10 -7.21 16.83 -37.31
N MET A 11 -7.89 17.87 -36.81
CA MET A 11 -8.20 17.99 -35.40
C MET A 11 -9.09 16.82 -34.99
N ALA A 12 -8.50 15.84 -34.31
CA ALA A 12 -9.22 14.91 -33.46
C ALA A 12 -8.91 15.29 -32.00
N ALA A 13 -9.60 16.32 -31.51
CA ALA A 13 -9.90 16.40 -30.10
C ALA A 13 -10.99 15.35 -29.83
N VAL A 14 -10.68 14.30 -29.07
CA VAL A 14 -11.52 13.71 -28.02
C VAL A 14 -10.69 12.59 -27.38
N GLY A 15 -10.60 12.65 -26.05
CA GLY A 15 -10.11 11.56 -25.23
C GLY A 15 -8.65 11.73 -24.85
N VAL A 16 -8.38 12.53 -23.82
CA VAL A 16 -7.34 12.12 -22.87
C VAL A 16 -7.87 10.84 -22.25
N THR A 17 -7.67 9.71 -22.92
CA THR A 17 -7.52 8.47 -22.22
C THR A 17 -6.29 8.71 -21.37
N ALA A 18 -6.53 9.07 -20.11
CA ALA A 18 -5.58 8.73 -19.07
C ALA A 18 -5.47 7.21 -19.14
N CYS A 19 -4.61 6.74 -20.03
CA CYS A 19 -3.91 5.49 -19.87
C CYS A 19 -3.09 5.70 -18.60
N VAL A 20 -3.77 5.65 -17.44
CA VAL A 20 -3.19 5.07 -16.25
C VAL A 20 -2.77 3.71 -16.74
N SER A 21 -1.49 3.62 -17.09
CA SER A 21 -0.78 2.38 -17.21
C SER A 21 -1.12 1.65 -15.92
N TYR A 22 -2.11 0.76 -15.99
CA TYR A 22 -2.20 -0.35 -15.08
C TYR A 22 -0.90 -1.10 -15.36
N ALA A 23 0.17 -0.67 -14.68
CA ALA A 23 1.23 -1.58 -14.35
C ALA A 23 0.47 -2.77 -13.79
N TRP A 24 0.45 -3.87 -14.53
CA TRP A 24 -0.01 -5.17 -14.08
C TRP A 24 0.91 -5.50 -12.90
N ASN A 25 0.57 -4.92 -11.77
CA ASN A 25 1.24 -5.10 -10.52
C ASN A 25 0.61 -6.40 -10.06
N ASP A 26 1.32 -7.52 -10.21
CA ASP A 26 0.96 -8.85 -9.69
C ASP A 26 0.94 -8.86 -8.15
N LYS A 27 0.33 -7.83 -7.59
CA LYS A 27 0.27 -7.52 -6.19
C LYS A 27 -1.12 -7.94 -5.76
N PRO A 28 -1.23 -8.94 -4.87
CA PRO A 28 -2.54 -9.41 -4.43
C PRO A 28 -3.38 -8.28 -3.83
N ASP A 29 -4.69 -8.31 -4.07
CA ASP A 29 -5.65 -7.30 -3.62
C ASP A 29 -5.59 -7.04 -2.10
N TYR A 30 -5.31 -8.08 -1.31
CA TYR A 30 -5.19 -7.95 0.14
C TYR A 30 -3.97 -7.10 0.55
N ILE A 31 -2.87 -7.17 -0.21
CA ILE A 31 -1.68 -6.33 0.02
C ILE A 31 -1.97 -4.87 -0.37
N GLN A 32 -2.67 -4.65 -1.48
CA GLN A 32 -3.09 -3.29 -1.87
C GLN A 32 -4.04 -2.69 -0.82
N SER A 33 -4.99 -3.48 -0.35
CA SER A 33 -5.90 -3.09 0.72
C SER A 33 -5.15 -2.76 2.01
N ALA A 34 -4.14 -3.54 2.38
CA ALA A 34 -3.29 -3.29 3.54
C ALA A 34 -2.52 -1.97 3.39
N GLU A 35 -1.86 -1.74 2.25
CA GLU A 35 -1.12 -0.51 1.98
C GLU A 35 -2.00 0.73 2.13
N VAL A 36 -3.16 0.75 1.45
CA VAL A 36 -4.06 1.92 1.47
C VAL A 36 -4.55 2.18 2.89
N ARG A 37 -4.98 1.13 3.60
CA ARG A 37 -5.60 1.29 4.92
C ARG A 37 -4.59 1.66 6.00
N VAL A 38 -3.43 0.99 6.03
CA VAL A 38 -2.35 1.32 6.97
C VAL A 38 -1.82 2.72 6.71
N THR A 39 -1.63 3.12 5.44
CA THR A 39 -1.19 4.48 5.11
C THR A 39 -2.17 5.53 5.60
N SER A 40 -3.47 5.31 5.35
CA SER A 40 -4.53 6.23 5.78
C SER A 40 -4.57 6.37 7.31
N TYR A 41 -4.51 5.26 8.03
CA TYR A 41 -4.60 5.28 9.50
C TYR A 41 -3.33 5.85 10.15
N LEU A 42 -2.14 5.46 9.68
CA LEU A 42 -0.90 6.10 10.14
C LEU A 42 -0.87 7.59 9.81
N THR A 43 -1.43 8.01 8.68
CA THR A 43 -1.51 9.43 8.32
C THR A 43 -2.40 10.21 9.28
N SER A 44 -3.49 9.61 9.77
CA SER A 44 -4.37 10.21 10.77
C SER A 44 -3.63 10.48 12.09
N ASP A 45 -2.85 9.52 12.58
CA ASP A 45 -2.25 9.59 13.92
C ASP A 45 -0.84 10.19 13.94
N TYR A 46 -0.06 9.97 12.88
CA TYR A 46 1.34 10.38 12.80
C TYR A 46 1.59 11.51 11.80
N GLY A 47 0.61 11.85 10.96
CA GLY A 47 0.78 12.74 9.81
C GLY A 47 1.33 12.00 8.59
N LYS A 48 1.56 12.73 7.49
CA LYS A 48 1.90 12.17 6.16
C LYS A 48 2.92 11.04 6.25
N THR A 49 2.45 9.83 5.92
CA THR A 49 3.23 8.61 5.91
C THR A 49 3.20 8.02 4.50
N ALA A 50 4.32 7.49 4.03
CA ALA A 50 4.39 6.78 2.75
C ALA A 50 4.65 5.30 3.04
N CYS A 51 3.82 4.42 2.49
CA CYS A 51 3.98 2.98 2.64
C CYS A 51 4.21 2.29 1.30
N ASN A 52 5.00 1.22 1.34
CA ASN A 52 5.24 0.33 0.22
C ASN A 52 5.40 -1.09 0.74
N SER A 53 4.98 -2.07 -0.06
CA SER A 53 5.21 -3.47 0.24
C SER A 53 6.37 -4.07 -0.55
N THR A 54 7.09 -4.97 0.12
CA THR A 54 8.24 -5.68 -0.42
C THR A 54 7.98 -7.18 -0.33
N LYS A 55 8.04 -7.87 -1.46
CA LYS A 55 7.97 -9.35 -1.47
C LYS A 55 9.29 -9.89 -0.93
N ILE A 56 9.25 -10.57 0.21
CA ILE A 56 10.42 -11.22 0.79
C ILE A 56 10.56 -12.64 0.22
N ASN A 57 9.44 -13.36 0.12
CA ASN A 57 9.33 -14.64 -0.59
C ASN A 57 7.89 -14.84 -1.09
N GLU A 58 7.55 -16.04 -1.57
CA GLU A 58 6.21 -16.36 -2.09
C GLU A 58 5.10 -16.27 -1.02
N GLN A 59 5.40 -16.57 0.24
CA GLN A 59 4.44 -16.58 1.35
C GLN A 59 4.51 -15.34 2.26
N HIS A 60 5.59 -14.58 2.21
CA HIS A 60 5.88 -13.49 3.13
C HIS A 60 6.08 -12.17 2.37
N ARG A 61 5.25 -11.20 2.71
CA ARG A 61 5.35 -9.83 2.21
C ARG A 61 5.32 -8.87 3.38
N GLU A 62 6.24 -7.92 3.33
CA GLU A 62 6.34 -6.89 4.35
C GLU A 62 5.79 -5.58 3.83
N LEU A 63 5.24 -4.78 4.73
CA LEU A 63 4.75 -3.43 4.51
C LEU A 63 5.60 -2.47 5.34
N GLY A 64 6.47 -1.73 4.66
CA GLY A 64 7.26 -0.67 5.25
C GLY A 64 6.54 0.66 5.10
N CYS A 65 6.46 1.44 6.17
CA CYS A 65 5.89 2.78 6.18
C CYS A 65 6.85 3.78 6.81
N VAL A 66 7.06 4.93 6.18
CA VAL A 66 7.98 5.97 6.66
C VAL A 66 7.26 7.28 6.84
N ASN A 67 7.39 7.84 8.04
CA ASN A 67 7.06 9.23 8.34
C ASN A 67 8.37 10.03 8.41
N LYS A 68 8.69 10.74 7.33
CA LYS A 68 9.96 11.47 7.21
C LYS A 68 10.06 12.64 8.19
N VAL A 69 8.93 13.28 8.51
CA VAL A 69 8.89 14.46 9.40
C VAL A 69 9.23 14.07 10.84
N LYS A 70 8.70 12.93 11.31
CA LYS A 70 8.92 12.42 12.67
C LYS A 70 10.08 11.44 12.80
N GLY A 71 10.77 11.11 11.70
CA GLY A 71 11.85 10.11 11.69
C GLY A 71 11.40 8.71 12.13
N LYS A 72 10.15 8.33 11.86
CA LYS A 72 9.59 7.03 12.26
C LYS A 72 9.44 6.10 11.08
N THR A 73 9.77 4.83 11.31
CA THR A 73 9.58 3.73 10.37
C THR A 73 8.76 2.64 11.04
N PHE A 74 7.69 2.21 10.39
CA PHE A 74 6.82 1.12 10.83
C PHE A 74 6.96 -0.05 9.87
N GLN A 75 7.11 -1.26 10.40
CA GLN A 75 7.24 -2.47 9.61
C GLN A 75 6.19 -3.49 10.05
N TYR A 76 5.45 -4.01 9.08
CA TYR A 76 4.42 -5.03 9.31
C TYR A 76 4.61 -6.20 8.35
N ALA A 77 4.36 -7.42 8.82
CA ALA A 77 4.11 -8.53 7.92
C ALA A 77 2.64 -8.45 7.47
N VAL A 78 2.38 -8.75 6.20
CA VAL A 78 1.03 -8.73 5.63
C VAL A 78 0.66 -10.10 5.13
N TYR A 79 -0.45 -10.60 5.64
CA TYR A 79 -1.02 -11.89 5.26
C TYR A 79 -2.44 -11.71 4.74
N SER A 80 -2.96 -12.71 4.03
CA SER A 80 -4.38 -12.74 3.70
C SER A 80 -5.21 -13.01 4.96
N ALA A 81 -6.49 -12.63 4.93
CA ALA A 81 -7.41 -12.89 6.03
C ALA A 81 -7.51 -14.37 6.43
N SER A 82 -7.36 -15.29 5.47
CA SER A 82 -7.44 -16.73 5.71
C SER A 82 -6.27 -17.29 6.52
N GLN A 83 -5.17 -16.55 6.63
CA GLN A 83 -4.00 -16.92 7.43
C GLN A 83 -4.07 -16.34 8.85
N ALA A 84 -5.07 -15.52 9.16
CA ALA A 84 -5.20 -14.90 10.46
C ALA A 84 -5.51 -15.96 11.54
N PRO A 85 -4.87 -15.91 12.72
CA PRO A 85 -5.17 -16.80 13.83
C PRO A 85 -6.49 -16.45 14.55
N TYR A 86 -7.22 -15.46 14.05
CA TYR A 86 -8.50 -14.98 14.56
C TYR A 86 -9.35 -14.37 13.44
N ALA A 87 -10.64 -14.20 13.69
CA ALA A 87 -11.55 -13.58 12.73
C ALA A 87 -11.19 -12.11 12.48
N VAL A 88 -10.95 -11.76 11.22
CA VAL A 88 -10.70 -10.39 10.76
C VAL A 88 -11.76 -9.97 9.75
N SER A 89 -12.22 -8.72 9.82
CA SER A 89 -13.24 -8.16 8.91
C SER A 89 -12.67 -7.57 7.61
N ARG A 90 -11.35 -7.68 7.41
CA ARG A 90 -10.62 -7.12 6.26
C ARG A 90 -10.04 -8.26 5.43
N PRO A 91 -9.71 -8.04 4.15
CA PRO A 91 -9.09 -9.07 3.32
C PRO A 91 -7.66 -9.40 3.75
N PHE A 92 -7.09 -8.69 4.73
CA PHE A 92 -5.73 -8.86 5.21
C PHE A 92 -5.67 -8.93 6.74
N TYR A 93 -4.55 -9.46 7.23
CA TYR A 93 -4.14 -9.48 8.62
C TYR A 93 -2.68 -8.99 8.71
N LEU A 94 -2.34 -8.34 9.82
CA LEU A 94 -1.04 -7.70 10.03
C LEU A 94 -0.36 -8.21 11.30
N GLU A 95 0.96 -8.39 11.20
CA GLU A 95 1.83 -8.62 12.36
C GLU A 95 2.84 -7.48 12.47
N ALA A 96 3.04 -6.97 13.69
CA ALA A 96 4.05 -5.94 13.92
C ALA A 96 5.45 -6.55 13.94
N ILE A 97 6.35 -6.04 13.10
CA ILE A 97 7.75 -6.51 13.02
C ILE A 97 8.65 -5.69 13.95
N ASN A 98 8.45 -4.37 14.02
CA ASN A 98 9.30 -3.47 14.81
C ASN A 98 8.55 -2.73 15.91
N ASP A 99 9.27 -2.08 16.84
CA ASP A 99 8.67 -1.44 18.02
C ASP A 99 7.71 -0.30 17.67
N ASN A 100 8.00 0.47 16.62
CA ASN A 100 7.07 1.50 16.15
C ASN A 100 5.75 0.89 15.65
N ALA A 101 5.79 -0.26 14.98
CA ALA A 101 4.60 -1.00 14.54
C ALA A 101 3.86 -1.64 15.73
N LYS A 102 4.57 -2.12 16.76
CA LYS A 102 3.95 -2.59 18.00
C LYS A 102 3.22 -1.44 18.70
N GLN A 103 3.90 -0.30 18.84
CA GLN A 103 3.32 0.89 19.46
C GLN A 103 2.12 1.41 18.66
N SER A 104 2.19 1.43 17.32
CA SER A 104 1.10 1.94 16.48
C SER A 104 -0.17 1.10 16.62
N ALA A 105 -0.08 -0.21 16.90
CA ALA A 105 -1.23 -1.08 17.09
C ALA A 105 -2.19 -0.61 18.19
N GLU A 106 -1.70 0.19 19.14
CA GLU A 106 -2.48 0.72 20.27
C GLU A 106 -2.95 2.16 20.06
N GLN A 107 -2.62 2.78 18.92
CA GLN A 107 -2.89 4.20 18.65
C GLN A 107 -4.04 4.40 17.68
N GLY A 108 -4.90 5.38 17.98
CA GLY A 108 -5.92 5.92 17.09
C GLY A 108 -6.64 4.89 16.23
N LEU A 109 -6.60 5.10 14.91
CA LEU A 109 -7.31 4.24 13.95
C LEU A 109 -6.61 2.90 13.75
N MET A 110 -5.31 2.82 14.02
CA MET A 110 -4.54 1.58 13.89
C MET A 110 -5.03 0.47 14.82
N ARG A 111 -5.63 0.81 15.98
CA ARG A 111 -6.31 -0.14 16.88
C ARG A 111 -7.36 -0.99 16.19
N TYR A 112 -8.04 -0.43 15.19
CA TYR A 112 -9.06 -1.16 14.45
C TYR A 112 -8.47 -2.22 13.54
N LEU A 113 -7.20 -2.13 13.15
CA LEU A 113 -6.55 -3.12 12.29
C LEU A 113 -6.28 -4.45 12.99
N GLN A 114 -6.44 -4.51 14.33
CA GLN A 114 -6.20 -5.74 15.10
C GLN A 114 -4.83 -6.31 14.75
N ILE A 115 -3.78 -5.49 14.85
CA ILE A 115 -2.41 -5.91 14.52
C ILE A 115 -1.93 -6.87 15.60
N ASN A 116 -1.41 -8.03 15.21
CA ASN A 116 -0.80 -8.93 16.17
C ASN A 116 0.58 -8.40 16.58
N THR A 117 0.72 -8.07 17.86
CA THR A 117 1.96 -7.56 18.45
C THR A 117 2.77 -8.64 19.17
N LYS A 118 2.22 -9.86 19.29
CA LYS A 118 2.87 -11.00 19.96
C LYS A 118 3.85 -11.76 19.05
N ALA A 119 3.80 -11.52 17.74
CA ALA A 119 4.51 -12.33 16.74
C ALA A 119 5.99 -11.94 16.53
N ALA A 120 6.45 -10.79 17.03
CA ALA A 120 7.86 -10.41 16.94
C ALA A 120 8.59 -10.78 18.24
N GLY A 121 9.03 -12.04 18.28
CA GLY A 121 10.01 -12.59 19.22
C GLY A 121 11.38 -12.73 18.56
#